data_AF-V9PXY2-F1
#
_entry.id   AF-V9PXY2-F1
#
_cell.length_a   1.000
_cell.length_b   1.000
_cell.length_c   1.000
_cell.angle_alpha   90.00
_cell.angle_beta   90.00
_cell.angle_gamma   90.00
#
_symmetry.space_group_name_H-M   'P 1'
#
loop_
_entity.id
_entity.type
_entity.pdbx_description
1 polymer ?
#
loop_
_entity_poly.entity_id
_entity_poly.type
_entity_poly.pdbx_seq_one_letter_code
_entity_poly.pdbx_strand_id
1 'polypeptide(L)'
;MAHQAHSYHMVDPSPWPILGAASALLTTSGLTMWFHYNSPRLLILGLLSTILVMFQWWRDIVRESTFQGHHTPTVQKGLRYGMALFITSEAFFFLGFFWAFFHSSLAPTPELGGQWPPVGIKPLNPMEVPLLNTAILLASGVTVTWAHH
;
A
#
# COMPACT_ATOMS: atom_id res chain seq x y z
N MET A 1 -28.32 21.27 23.14
CA MET A 1 -26.87 21.52 23.32
C MET A 1 -26.28 21.71 21.94
N ALA A 2 -25.86 22.93 21.57
CA ALA A 2 -25.42 23.27 20.21
C ALA A 2 -23.91 23.11 19.98
N HIS A 3 -23.14 22.81 21.03
CA HIS A 3 -21.69 22.72 20.99
C HIS A 3 -21.23 21.31 21.38
N GLN A 4 -20.22 20.78 20.68
CA GLN A 4 -19.64 19.48 20.97
C GLN A 4 -18.84 19.52 22.28
N ALA A 5 -18.97 18.50 23.13
CA ALA A 5 -18.27 18.40 24.41
C ALA A 5 -17.13 17.37 24.42
N HIS A 6 -16.73 16.88 23.25
CA HIS A 6 -15.66 15.89 23.06
C HIS A 6 -14.61 16.37 22.07
N SER A 7 -13.42 15.76 22.11
CA SER A 7 -12.29 16.12 21.24
C SER A 7 -12.22 15.34 19.92
N TYR A 8 -13.22 14.51 19.62
CA TYR A 8 -13.30 13.76 18.36
C TYR A 8 -13.80 14.61 17.19
N HIS A 9 -13.37 14.24 15.98
CA HIS A 9 -13.80 14.83 14.72
C HIS A 9 -15.08 14.15 14.21
N MET A 10 -16.14 14.93 14.01
CA MET A 10 -17.36 14.49 13.33
C MET A 10 -17.25 14.84 11.86
N VAL A 11 -16.88 13.87 11.03
CA VAL A 11 -16.64 14.07 9.58
C VAL A 11 -17.95 14.32 8.85
N ASP A 12 -17.95 15.28 7.93
CA ASP A 12 -19.09 15.57 7.06
C ASP A 12 -19.39 14.40 6.09
N PRO A 13 -20.64 14.26 5.62
CA PRO A 13 -20.96 13.28 4.59
C PRO A 13 -20.09 13.44 3.35
N SER A 14 -19.35 12.39 3.00
CA SER A 14 -18.41 12.39 1.88
C SER A 14 -18.81 11.38 0.81
N PRO A 15 -18.69 11.73 -0.49
CA PRO A 15 -18.94 10.78 -1.59
C PRO A 15 -17.78 9.82 -1.84
N TRP A 16 -16.59 10.06 -1.25
CA TRP A 16 -15.39 9.27 -1.57
C TRP A 16 -15.47 7.78 -1.23
N PRO A 17 -16.11 7.34 -0.13
CA PRO A 17 -16.25 5.91 0.15
C PRO A 17 -17.01 5.15 -0.94
N ILE A 18 -18.15 5.68 -1.41
CA ILE A 18 -18.96 5.01 -2.44
C ILE A 18 -18.26 5.03 -3.81
N LEU A 19 -17.61 6.15 -4.15
CA LEU A 19 -16.82 6.25 -5.39
C LEU A 19 -15.58 5.35 -5.36
N GLY A 20 -14.96 5.19 -4.19
CA GLY A 20 -13.85 4.26 -3.97
C GLY A 20 -14.28 2.80 -4.14
N ALA A 21 -15.42 2.42 -3.56
CA ALA A 21 -16.00 1.08 -3.73
C ALA A 21 -16.33 0.79 -5.21
N ALA A 22 -16.93 1.74 -5.92
CA ALA A 22 -17.18 1.62 -7.36
C ALA A 22 -15.87 1.50 -8.16
N SER A 23 -14.84 2.28 -7.82
CA SER A 23 -13.52 2.22 -8.48
C SER A 23 -12.83 0.88 -8.27
N ALA A 24 -12.94 0.29 -7.07
CA ALA A 24 -12.44 -1.05 -6.78
C ALA A 24 -13.15 -2.11 -7.62
N LEU A 25 -14.48 -2.03 -7.76
CA LEU A 25 -15.26 -2.92 -8.63
C LEU A 25 -14.85 -2.81 -10.10
N LEU A 26 -14.67 -1.58 -10.60
CA LEU A 26 -14.20 -1.34 -11.97
C LEU A 26 -12.80 -1.93 -12.20
N THR A 27 -11.91 -1.81 -11.21
CA THR A 27 -10.55 -2.34 -11.29
C THR A 27 -10.53 -3.87 -11.32
N THR A 28 -11.26 -4.53 -10.42
CA THR A 28 -11.28 -6.00 -10.36
C THR A 28 -12.00 -6.62 -11.55
N SER A 29 -13.16 -6.09 -11.94
CA SER A 29 -13.84 -6.53 -13.17
C SER A 29 -13.03 -6.18 -14.43
N GLY A 30 -12.30 -5.07 -14.42
CA GLY A 30 -11.38 -4.67 -15.48
C GLY A 30 -10.21 -5.63 -15.65
N LEU A 31 -9.64 -6.15 -14.56
CA LEU A 31 -8.63 -7.21 -14.60
C LEU A 31 -9.20 -8.48 -15.24
N THR A 32 -10.40 -8.90 -14.85
CA THR A 32 -11.09 -10.05 -15.47
C THR A 32 -11.30 -9.83 -16.98
N MET A 33 -11.75 -8.63 -17.37
CA MET A 33 -11.93 -8.27 -18.78
C MET A 33 -10.63 -8.29 -19.57
N TRP A 34 -9.54 -7.86 -18.94
CA TRP A 34 -8.23 -7.89 -19.58
C TRP A 34 -7.73 -9.32 -19.77
N PHE A 35 -7.77 -10.16 -18.73
CA PHE A 35 -7.24 -11.53 -18.81
C PHE A 35 -8.07 -12.48 -19.68
N HIS A 36 -9.40 -12.31 -19.71
CA HIS A 36 -10.27 -13.22 -20.47
C HIS A 36 -10.70 -12.70 -21.84
N TYR A 37 -10.75 -11.38 -22.03
CA TYR A 37 -11.27 -10.77 -23.26
C TYR A 37 -10.29 -9.79 -23.92
N ASN A 38 -9.04 -9.73 -23.42
CA ASN A 38 -7.97 -8.87 -23.94
C ASN A 38 -8.37 -7.38 -24.06
N SER A 39 -9.27 -6.90 -23.19
CA SER A 39 -9.74 -5.52 -23.21
C SER A 39 -9.36 -4.80 -21.91
N PRO A 40 -8.32 -3.94 -21.92
CA PRO A 40 -7.86 -3.23 -20.73
C PRO A 40 -8.64 -1.95 -20.45
N ARG A 41 -9.63 -1.58 -21.27
CA ARG A 41 -10.32 -0.28 -21.19
C ARG A 41 -10.97 -0.05 -19.83
N LEU A 42 -11.65 -1.07 -19.32
CA LEU A 42 -12.33 -1.02 -18.02
C LEU A 42 -11.33 -0.92 -16.86
N LEU A 43 -10.19 -1.63 -16.97
CA LEU A 43 -9.10 -1.55 -16.00
C LEU A 43 -8.50 -0.15 -15.95
N ILE A 44 -8.18 0.46 -17.10
CA ILE A 44 -7.64 1.82 -17.18
C ILE A 44 -8.62 2.82 -16.54
N LEU A 45 -9.92 2.69 -16.82
CA LEU A 45 -10.95 3.52 -16.20
C LEU A 45 -10.97 3.35 -14.67
N GLY A 46 -10.94 2.11 -14.17
CA GLY A 46 -10.92 1.83 -12.73
C GLY A 46 -9.65 2.36 -12.02
N LEU A 47 -8.49 2.28 -12.66
CA LEU A 47 -7.24 2.81 -12.12
C LEU A 47 -7.27 4.36 -12.08
N LEU A 48 -7.76 5.01 -13.14
CA LEU A 48 -7.92 6.47 -13.18
C LEU A 48 -8.91 6.95 -12.13
N SER A 49 -10.05 6.27 -11.97
CA SER A 49 -11.03 6.63 -10.95
C SER A 49 -10.49 6.42 -9.54
N THR A 50 -9.71 5.36 -9.29
CA THR A 50 -9.04 5.13 -8.01
C THR A 50 -8.08 6.26 -7.66
N ILE A 51 -7.22 6.69 -8.60
CA ILE A 51 -6.30 7.82 -8.40
C ILE A 51 -7.07 9.10 -8.09
N LEU A 52 -8.15 9.37 -8.82
CA LEU A 52 -8.99 10.55 -8.63
C LEU A 52 -9.68 10.56 -7.25
N VAL A 53 -10.17 9.41 -6.78
CA VAL A 53 -10.74 9.27 -5.44
C VAL A 53 -9.67 9.50 -4.37
N MET A 54 -8.50 8.85 -4.48
CA MET A 54 -7.41 9.04 -3.52
C MET A 54 -6.97 10.51 -3.43
N PHE A 55 -6.78 11.16 -4.58
CA PHE A 55 -6.37 12.56 -4.63
C PHE A 55 -7.37 13.49 -3.93
N GLN A 56 -8.66 13.35 -4.25
CA GLN A 56 -9.69 14.23 -3.67
C GLN A 56 -9.96 13.93 -2.20
N TRP A 57 -9.92 12.66 -1.81
CA TRP A 57 -10.11 12.26 -0.41
C TRP A 57 -8.96 12.79 0.45
N TRP A 58 -7.71 12.59 0.05
CA TRP A 58 -6.57 13.13 0.79
C TRP A 58 -6.54 14.66 0.80
N ARG A 59 -6.96 15.32 -0.29
CA ARG A 59 -7.15 16.77 -0.30
C ARG A 59 -8.11 17.22 0.80
N ASP A 60 -9.22 16.52 0.99
CA ASP A 60 -10.22 16.88 2.01
C ASP A 60 -9.68 16.63 3.42
N ILE A 61 -8.93 15.54 3.65
CA ILE A 61 -8.23 15.32 4.94
C ILE A 61 -7.22 16.44 5.24
N VAL A 62 -6.48 16.93 4.23
CA VAL A 62 -5.58 18.10 4.40
C VAL A 62 -6.38 19.35 4.77
N ARG A 63 -7.58 19.54 4.23
CA ARG A 63 -8.44 20.68 4.56
C ARG A 63 -9.00 20.60 5.98
N GLU A 64 -9.52 19.44 6.35
CA GLU A 64 -10.06 19.13 7.69
C GLU A 64 -9.01 19.32 8.78
N SER A 65 -7.77 18.93 8.49
CA SER A 65 -6.65 19.09 9.41
C SER A 65 -6.11 20.51 9.46
N THR A 66 -5.62 21.04 8.33
CA THR A 66 -4.79 22.25 8.28
C THR A 66 -5.61 23.53 8.30
N PHE A 67 -6.74 23.56 7.58
CA PHE A 67 -7.53 24.78 7.41
C PHE A 67 -8.73 24.86 8.37
N GLN A 68 -9.28 23.71 8.80
CA GLN A 68 -10.42 23.65 9.72
C GLN A 68 -10.03 23.30 11.16
N GLY A 69 -8.84 22.74 11.38
CA GLY A 69 -8.30 22.49 12.73
C GLY A 69 -8.96 21.31 13.47
N HIS A 70 -9.60 20.36 12.77
CA HIS A 70 -10.31 19.25 13.41
C HIS A 70 -9.39 18.17 14.01
N HIS A 71 -8.09 18.19 13.72
CA HIS A 71 -7.12 17.20 14.17
C HIS A 71 -6.55 17.52 15.57
N THR A 72 -7.41 17.39 16.59
CA THR A 72 -7.00 17.50 18.01
C THR A 72 -5.96 16.43 18.39
N PRO A 73 -5.24 16.56 19.52
CA PRO A 73 -4.30 15.53 19.97
C PRO A 73 -4.90 14.13 20.10
N THR A 74 -6.18 14.02 20.49
CA THR A 74 -6.91 12.75 20.55
C THR A 74 -7.05 12.12 19.16
N VAL A 75 -7.46 12.93 18.16
CA VAL A 75 -7.61 12.48 16.78
C VAL A 75 -6.25 12.07 16.19
N GLN A 76 -5.21 12.86 16.41
CA GLN A 76 -3.85 12.54 15.95
C GLN A 76 -3.33 11.24 16.55
N LYS A 77 -3.59 10.98 17.84
CA LYS A 77 -3.25 9.71 18.48
C LYS A 77 -3.97 8.53 17.80
N GLY A 78 -5.25 8.71 17.45
CA GLY A 78 -6.01 7.74 16.66
C GLY A 78 -5.38 7.45 15.29
N LEU A 79 -4.99 8.50 14.55
CA LEU A 79 -4.33 8.36 13.25
C LEU A 79 -2.98 7.63 13.34
N ARG A 80 -2.21 7.85 14.41
CA ARG A 80 -0.96 7.10 14.67
C ARG A 80 -1.21 5.61 14.87
N TYR A 81 -2.23 5.24 15.65
CA TYR A 81 -2.64 3.83 15.78
C TYR A 81 -3.10 3.24 14.45
N GLY A 82 -3.90 3.99 13.68
CA GLY A 82 -4.34 3.58 12.35
C GLY A 82 -3.17 3.28 11.41
N MET A 83 -2.17 4.17 11.34
CA MET A 83 -0.99 3.96 10.50
C MET A 83 -0.14 2.77 10.97
N ALA A 84 0.05 2.60 12.29
CA ALA A 84 0.80 1.46 12.83
C ALA A 84 0.11 0.11 12.51
N LEU A 85 -1.22 0.04 12.63
CA LEU A 85 -1.99 -1.15 12.28
C LEU A 85 -1.95 -1.43 10.77
N PHE A 86 -2.05 -0.40 9.93
CA PHE A 86 -1.92 -0.54 8.48
C PHE A 86 -0.54 -1.07 8.05
N ILE A 87 0.56 -0.52 8.59
CA ILE A 87 1.91 -1.04 8.32
C ILE A 87 2.03 -2.50 8.81
N THR A 88 1.42 -2.81 9.96
CA THR A 88 1.43 -4.19 10.49
C THR A 88 0.73 -5.14 9.51
N SER A 89 -0.44 -4.79 8.96
CA SER A 89 -1.11 -5.65 7.97
C SER A 89 -0.27 -5.85 6.70
N GLU A 90 0.44 -4.82 6.23
CA GLU A 90 1.34 -4.94 5.07
C GLU A 90 2.53 -5.87 5.38
N ALA A 91 3.09 -5.82 6.60
CA ALA A 91 4.15 -6.74 7.00
C ALA A 91 3.69 -8.22 6.96
N PHE A 92 2.44 -8.51 7.37
CA PHE A 92 1.85 -9.85 7.25
C PHE A 92 1.56 -10.25 5.80
N PHE A 93 1.17 -9.29 4.95
CA PHE A 93 1.03 -9.53 3.51
C PHE A 93 2.38 -9.97 2.89
N PHE A 94 3.48 -9.30 3.23
CA PHE A 94 4.83 -9.71 2.80
C PHE A 94 5.28 -11.04 3.40
N LEU A 95 4.91 -11.33 4.65
CA LEU A 95 5.21 -12.62 5.29
C LEU A 95 4.65 -13.80 4.47
N GLY A 96 3.50 -13.64 3.80
CA GLY A 96 2.95 -14.63 2.89
C GLY A 96 3.88 -14.95 1.71
N PHE A 97 4.50 -13.94 1.10
CA PHE A 97 5.48 -14.14 0.02
C PHE A 97 6.78 -14.77 0.52
N PHE A 98 7.28 -14.35 1.69
CA PHE A 98 8.44 -14.99 2.31
C PHE A 98 8.17 -16.46 2.61
N TRP A 99 6.98 -16.79 3.11
CA TRP A 99 6.59 -18.19 3.31
C TRP A 99 6.60 -18.96 1.99
N ALA A 100 5.96 -18.45 0.93
CA ALA A 100 5.97 -19.12 -0.38
C ALA A 100 7.42 -19.36 -0.89
N PHE A 101 8.31 -18.39 -0.71
CA PHE A 101 9.72 -18.51 -1.05
C PHE A 101 10.44 -19.59 -0.22
N PHE A 102 10.34 -19.56 1.11
CA PHE A 102 11.01 -20.53 1.97
C PHE A 102 10.47 -21.94 1.78
N HIS A 103 9.16 -22.09 1.58
CA HIS A 103 8.53 -23.38 1.28
C HIS A 103 9.16 -24.00 0.01
N SER A 104 9.28 -23.21 -1.05
CA SER A 104 9.78 -23.70 -2.34
C SER A 104 11.30 -23.90 -2.37
N SER A 105 12.05 -23.08 -1.63
CA SER A 105 13.52 -23.10 -1.65
C SER A 105 14.16 -24.08 -0.67
N LEU A 106 13.53 -24.33 0.48
CA LEU A 106 14.06 -25.26 1.50
C LEU A 106 13.77 -26.73 1.16
N ALA A 107 12.70 -26.99 0.40
CA ALA A 107 12.31 -28.34 -0.04
C ALA A 107 12.04 -28.36 -1.56
N PRO A 108 13.07 -28.20 -2.41
CA PRO A 108 12.90 -28.13 -3.86
C PRO A 108 12.37 -29.47 -4.42
N THR A 109 11.40 -29.40 -5.33
CA THR A 109 10.78 -30.59 -5.91
C THR A 109 11.71 -31.26 -6.94
N PRO A 110 11.51 -32.56 -7.24
CA PRO A 110 12.32 -33.27 -8.24
C PRO A 110 12.30 -32.62 -9.62
N GLU A 111 11.20 -31.97 -10.01
CA GLU A 111 11.05 -31.26 -11.28
C GLU A 111 12.01 -30.07 -11.41
N LEU A 112 12.45 -29.51 -10.28
CA LEU A 112 13.46 -28.43 -10.22
C LEU A 112 14.91 -28.96 -10.23
N GLY A 113 15.08 -30.28 -10.20
CA GLY A 113 16.37 -30.97 -10.06
C GLY A 113 16.77 -31.25 -8.62
N GLY A 114 15.85 -31.12 -7.65
CA GLY A 114 16.12 -31.41 -6.23
C GLY A 114 17.12 -30.47 -5.55
N GLN A 115 17.34 -29.28 -6.12
CA GLN A 115 18.27 -28.27 -5.60
C GLN A 115 17.69 -26.86 -5.72
N TRP A 116 18.27 -25.93 -4.96
CA TRP A 116 17.97 -24.51 -5.06
C TRP A 116 19.26 -23.71 -5.25
N PRO A 117 19.36 -22.81 -6.24
CA PRO A 117 18.36 -22.48 -7.27
C PRO A 117 18.06 -23.64 -8.23
N PRO A 118 16.88 -23.66 -8.88
CA PRO A 118 16.54 -24.69 -9.87
C PRO A 118 17.55 -24.78 -11.00
N VAL A 119 17.70 -25.98 -11.58
CA VAL A 119 18.61 -26.21 -12.71
C VAL A 119 18.29 -25.25 -13.87
N GLY A 120 19.31 -24.57 -14.38
CA GLY A 120 19.19 -23.62 -15.51
C GLY A 120 18.96 -22.16 -15.09
N ILE A 121 18.64 -21.89 -13.82
CA ILE A 121 18.53 -20.52 -13.32
C ILE A 121 19.90 -19.99 -12.88
N LYS A 122 20.29 -18.83 -13.41
CA LYS A 122 21.47 -18.08 -12.96
C LYS A 122 21.01 -16.93 -12.06
N PRO A 123 21.25 -16.98 -10.74
CA PRO A 123 20.84 -15.91 -9.84
C PRO A 123 21.64 -14.63 -10.12
N LEU A 124 21.05 -13.49 -9.79
CA LEU A 124 21.76 -12.21 -9.78
C LEU A 124 22.85 -12.23 -8.71
N ASN A 125 24.00 -11.62 -9.01
CA ASN A 125 25.06 -11.45 -8.02
C ASN A 125 24.60 -10.43 -6.95
N PRO A 126 24.51 -10.82 -5.67
CA PRO A 126 24.05 -9.92 -4.62
C PRO A 126 25.00 -8.74 -4.38
N MET A 127 26.27 -8.85 -4.77
CA MET A 127 27.30 -7.83 -4.54
C MET A 127 27.32 -6.70 -5.59
N GLU A 128 26.48 -6.78 -6.62
CA GLU A 128 26.41 -5.79 -7.70
C GLU A 128 25.28 -4.78 -7.44
N VAL A 129 24.34 -4.65 -8.38
CA VAL A 129 23.20 -3.74 -8.30
C VAL A 129 22.33 -3.96 -7.06
N PRO A 130 22.07 -5.20 -6.58
CA PRO A 130 21.30 -5.41 -5.35
C PRO A 130 21.93 -4.74 -4.12
N LEU A 131 23.26 -4.82 -3.96
CA LEU A 131 23.98 -4.17 -2.86
C LEU A 131 23.86 -2.64 -2.93
N LEU A 132 23.97 -2.08 -4.14
CA LEU A 132 23.76 -0.65 -4.36
C LEU A 132 22.35 -0.22 -3.94
N ASN A 133 21.32 -0.98 -4.31
CA ASN A 133 19.95 -0.69 -3.90
C ASN A 133 19.78 -0.73 -2.38
N THR A 134 20.40 -1.68 -1.69
CA THR A 134 20.42 -1.70 -0.22
C THR A 134 21.08 -0.45 0.35
N ALA A 135 22.23 -0.04 -0.19
CA ALA A 135 22.92 1.17 0.26
C ALA A 135 22.07 2.43 0.05
N ILE A 136 21.38 2.55 -1.10
CA ILE A 136 20.47 3.68 -1.39
C ILE A 136 19.31 3.73 -0.39
N LEU A 137 18.69 2.58 -0.08
CA LEU A 137 17.60 2.51 0.90
C LEU A 137 18.05 2.83 2.33
N LEU A 138 19.25 2.41 2.73
CA LEU A 138 19.81 2.77 4.04
C LEU A 138 20.14 4.27 4.10
N ALA A 139 20.75 4.82 3.05
CA ALA A 139 21.07 6.23 2.96
C ALA A 139 19.81 7.11 2.98
N SER A 140 18.75 6.71 2.26
CA SER A 140 17.48 7.44 2.28
C SER A 140 16.84 7.44 3.68
N GLY A 141 17.00 6.34 4.44
CA GLY A 141 16.65 6.27 5.86
C GLY A 141 17.33 7.34 6.71
N VAL A 142 18.65 7.54 6.54
CA VAL A 142 19.38 8.60 7.24
C VAL A 142 18.87 9.99 6.83
N THR A 143 18.66 10.23 5.53
CA THR A 143 18.22 11.55 5.05
C THR A 143 16.82 11.92 5.53
N VAL A 144 15.89 10.97 5.63
CA VAL A 144 14.54 11.25 6.14
C VAL A 144 14.55 11.46 7.66
N THR A 145 15.40 10.75 8.41
CA THR A 145 15.60 11.04 9.85
C THR A 145 16.16 12.43 10.05
N TRP A 146 17.11 12.86 9.22
CA TRP A 146 17.63 14.22 9.27
C TRP A 146 16.55 15.27 8.95
N ALA A 147 15.73 15.06 7.92
CA ALA A 147 14.65 15.98 7.56
C ALA A 147 13.54 16.10 8.63
N HIS A 148 13.40 15.10 9.50
CA HIS A 148 12.44 15.10 10.60
C HIS A 148 12.91 15.91 11.82
N HIS A 149 14.22 16.03 12.03
CA HIS A 149 14.83 16.78 13.14
C HIS A 149 15.00 18.26 12.79
#